data_AF-A0A9X2D427-F1
#
_entry.id   AF-A0A9X2D427-F1
#
_cell.length_a   1.000
_cell.length_b   1.000
_cell.length_c   1.000
_cell.angle_alpha   90.00
_cell.angle_beta   90.00
_cell.angle_gamma   90.00
#
_symmetry.space_group_name_H-M   'P 1'
#
loop_
_entity.id
_entity.type
_entity.pdbx_description
1 polymer ?
#
loop_
_entity_poly.entity_id
_entity_poly.type
_entity_poly.pdbx_seq_one_letter_code
_entity_poly.pdbx_strand_id
1 'polypeptide(L)'
;FVAQTNVAGSNGYGHFTVGSNGAWTYTTDTAHNEFVAGTTYTDTLTVTSADGTTSTITVNIVGTNDAAVITPAVANLTETNAVLTTGGTLAISDVDSPATFVAQTNVAGSNGYGHFTVGSNGAWTYTTDTAHNEFVAGSTYTDTLTVTSADGTTSTITVNIVGTNDAAVIIPAVANLTETNAVLTTSGTLAISDVDSPATFVAQNNVAG
;
A
#
# COMPACT_ATOMS: atom_id res chain seq x y z
N PHE A 1 -17.26 -18.89 52.50
CA PHE A 1 -17.71 -19.37 51.18
C PHE A 1 -17.40 -20.85 51.03
N VAL A 2 -18.16 -21.58 50.22
CA VAL A 2 -17.78 -22.92 49.75
C VAL A 2 -16.59 -22.74 48.81
N ALA A 3 -15.47 -23.40 49.10
CA ALA A 3 -14.28 -23.29 48.27
C ALA A 3 -14.52 -23.96 46.91
N GLN A 4 -14.07 -23.32 45.84
CA GLN A 4 -14.15 -23.80 44.47
C GLN A 4 -12.77 -23.64 43.84
N THR A 5 -12.29 -24.62 43.10
CA THR A 5 -10.92 -24.60 42.55
C THR A 5 -10.96 -24.96 41.09
N ASN A 6 -10.31 -24.13 40.27
CA ASN A 6 -10.19 -24.31 38.82
C ASN A 6 -11.53 -24.61 38.12
N VAL A 7 -12.57 -23.85 38.47
CA VAL A 7 -13.91 -24.00 37.88
C VAL A 7 -13.96 -23.17 36.60
N ALA A 8 -14.23 -23.79 35.45
CA ALA A 8 -14.49 -23.08 34.21
C ALA A 8 -15.63 -22.08 34.40
N GLY A 9 -15.43 -20.85 33.92
CA GLY A 9 -16.52 -19.90 33.88
C GLY A 9 -17.61 -20.31 32.89
N SER A 10 -18.77 -19.69 33.03
CA SER A 10 -19.97 -19.97 32.22
C SER A 10 -19.76 -19.93 30.70
N ASN A 11 -18.81 -19.15 30.19
CA ASN A 11 -18.47 -19.09 28.77
C ASN A 11 -17.11 -19.72 28.43
N GLY A 12 -16.40 -20.28 29.41
CA GLY A 12 -15.14 -20.98 29.18
C GLY A 12 -14.00 -20.07 28.68
N TYR A 13 -14.03 -18.79 29.03
CA TYR A 13 -12.91 -17.88 28.75
C TYR A 13 -11.79 -18.04 29.77
N GLY A 14 -12.08 -18.65 30.91
CA GLY A 14 -11.07 -18.95 31.90
C GLY A 14 -11.60 -19.75 33.08
N HIS A 15 -10.76 -19.77 34.11
CA HIS A 15 -11.01 -20.53 35.32
C HIS A 15 -11.03 -19.63 36.55
N PHE A 16 -12.03 -19.86 37.40
CA PHE A 16 -12.19 -19.27 38.71
C PHE A 16 -11.63 -20.18 39.80
N THR A 17 -10.98 -19.59 40.80
CA THR A 17 -10.69 -20.23 42.08
C THR A 17 -11.19 -19.32 43.20
N VAL A 18 -11.97 -19.87 44.14
CA VAL A 18 -12.57 -19.15 45.27
C VAL A 18 -12.18 -19.88 46.56
N GLY A 19 -11.47 -19.19 47.45
CA GLY A 19 -11.12 -19.67 48.78
C GLY A 19 -12.28 -19.58 49.77
N SER A 20 -12.20 -20.34 50.86
CA SER A 20 -13.23 -20.33 51.92
C SER A 20 -13.39 -18.96 52.60
N ASN A 21 -12.31 -18.16 52.62
CA ASN A 21 -12.28 -16.77 53.09
C ASN A 21 -12.88 -15.75 52.09
N GLY A 22 -13.31 -16.19 50.91
CA GLY A 22 -13.87 -15.32 49.86
C GLY A 22 -12.84 -14.67 48.94
N ALA A 23 -11.54 -14.91 49.14
CA ALA A 23 -10.53 -14.51 48.17
C ALA A 23 -10.73 -15.30 46.87
N TRP A 24 -10.69 -14.64 45.72
CA TRP A 24 -10.89 -15.28 44.44
C TRP A 24 -9.87 -14.82 43.40
N THR A 25 -9.60 -15.70 42.44
CA THR A 25 -8.80 -15.42 41.25
C THR A 25 -9.55 -15.86 40.02
N TYR A 26 -9.25 -15.21 38.90
CA TYR A 26 -9.68 -15.59 37.57
C TYR A 26 -8.46 -15.60 36.65
N THR A 27 -8.34 -16.61 35.80
CA THR A 27 -7.23 -16.74 34.84
C THR A 27 -7.81 -17.18 33.52
N THR A 28 -7.55 -16.45 32.45
CA THR A 28 -8.00 -16.81 31.10
C THR A 28 -7.23 -18.02 30.58
N ASP A 29 -7.87 -18.80 29.72
CA ASP A 29 -7.24 -19.99 29.12
C ASP A 29 -6.27 -19.62 27.99
N THR A 30 -6.55 -18.50 27.32
CA THR A 30 -5.69 -17.92 26.28
C THR A 30 -5.60 -16.41 26.42
N ALA A 31 -4.92 -15.75 25.48
CA ALA A 31 -4.91 -14.30 25.38
C ALA A 31 -6.22 -13.72 24.83
N HIS A 32 -7.05 -14.55 24.18
CA HIS A 32 -8.29 -14.15 23.51
C HIS A 32 -8.11 -13.07 22.44
N ASN A 33 -7.10 -13.25 21.57
CA ASN A 33 -6.85 -12.34 20.45
C ASN A 33 -8.03 -12.30 19.46
N GLU A 34 -8.94 -13.27 19.51
CA GLU A 34 -10.18 -13.28 18.72
C GLU A 34 -11.27 -12.33 19.27
N PHE A 35 -11.05 -11.66 20.39
CA PHE A 35 -12.04 -10.77 20.99
C PHE A 35 -12.08 -9.40 20.31
N VAL A 36 -13.19 -9.14 19.63
CA VAL A 36 -13.43 -7.93 18.84
C VAL A 36 -13.33 -6.67 19.71
N ALA A 37 -12.57 -5.69 19.22
CA ALA A 37 -12.38 -4.39 19.86
C ALA A 37 -13.70 -3.74 20.33
N GLY A 38 -13.75 -3.34 21.60
CA GLY A 38 -14.91 -2.67 22.20
C GLY A 38 -16.09 -3.60 22.54
N THR A 39 -16.03 -4.88 22.17
CA THR A 39 -17.01 -5.88 22.63
C THR A 39 -16.66 -6.34 24.03
N THR A 40 -17.66 -6.40 24.92
CA THR A 40 -17.48 -6.97 26.27
C THR A 40 -17.91 -8.42 26.27
N TYR A 41 -16.97 -9.30 26.56
CA TYR A 41 -17.16 -10.72 26.80
C TYR A 41 -17.27 -10.94 28.30
N THR A 42 -18.25 -11.70 28.74
CA THR A 42 -18.50 -11.92 30.16
C THR A 42 -18.26 -13.36 30.53
N ASP A 43 -17.63 -13.60 31.67
CA ASP A 43 -17.57 -14.91 32.29
C ASP A 43 -18.12 -14.83 33.72
N THR A 44 -18.84 -15.86 34.16
CA THR A 44 -19.49 -15.84 35.48
C THR A 44 -19.27 -17.13 36.27
N LEU A 45 -19.25 -16.99 37.60
CA LEU A 45 -19.23 -18.10 38.55
C LEU A 45 -20.24 -17.87 39.67
N THR A 46 -21.14 -18.83 39.89
CA THR A 46 -22.01 -18.83 41.07
C THR A 46 -21.23 -19.31 42.30
N VAL A 47 -21.19 -18.48 43.34
CA VAL A 47 -20.58 -18.77 44.63
C VAL A 47 -21.64 -18.96 45.71
N THR A 48 -21.32 -19.73 46.73
CA THR A 48 -22.24 -20.04 47.83
C THR A 48 -21.56 -19.74 49.17
N SER A 49 -22.24 -19.03 50.07
CA SER A 49 -21.81 -18.86 51.47
C SER A 49 -22.06 -20.13 52.28
N ALA A 50 -21.56 -20.17 53.52
CA ALA A 50 -21.70 -21.34 54.39
C ALA A 50 -23.16 -21.64 54.79
N ASP A 51 -24.03 -20.61 54.79
CA ASP A 51 -25.45 -20.73 55.10
C ASP A 51 -26.32 -21.09 53.86
N GLY A 52 -25.69 -21.30 52.70
CA GLY A 52 -26.37 -21.65 51.46
C GLY A 52 -26.82 -20.45 50.61
N THR A 53 -26.62 -19.20 51.04
CA THR A 53 -26.89 -18.02 50.21
C THR A 53 -25.99 -18.01 48.98
N THR A 54 -26.54 -17.70 47.82
CA THR A 54 -25.78 -17.66 46.56
C THR A 54 -25.54 -16.23 46.08
N SER A 55 -24.42 -16.04 45.38
CA SER A 55 -24.09 -14.82 44.67
C SER A 55 -23.30 -15.16 43.40
N THR A 56 -22.96 -14.17 42.59
CA THR A 56 -22.25 -14.38 41.32
C THR A 56 -21.02 -13.48 41.26
N ILE A 57 -19.88 -14.08 40.91
CA ILE A 57 -18.72 -13.34 40.44
C ILE A 57 -18.90 -13.16 38.94
N THR A 58 -18.80 -11.93 38.47
CA THR A 58 -18.86 -11.58 37.05
C THR A 58 -17.53 -10.95 36.64
N VAL A 59 -16.87 -11.53 35.65
CA VAL A 59 -15.68 -10.99 35.01
C VAL A 59 -16.07 -10.47 33.64
N ASN A 60 -15.73 -9.22 33.37
CA ASN A 60 -15.93 -8.59 32.06
C ASN A 60 -14.55 -8.41 31.40
N ILE A 61 -14.41 -8.97 30.21
CA ILE A 61 -13.21 -8.90 29.38
C ILE A 61 -13.58 -8.06 28.16
N VAL A 62 -12.94 -6.90 28.00
CA VAL A 62 -13.18 -6.03 26.86
C VAL A 62 -12.14 -6.35 25.79
N GLY A 63 -12.61 -6.71 24.60
CA GLY A 63 -11.74 -6.96 23.45
C GLY A 63 -10.96 -5.72 23.03
N THR A 64 -9.76 -5.92 22.51
CA THR A 64 -8.87 -4.90 21.96
C THR A 64 -8.47 -5.30 20.56
N ASN A 65 -8.21 -4.32 19.69
CA ASN A 65 -7.85 -4.60 18.30
C ASN A 65 -6.47 -5.26 18.18
N ASP A 66 -6.42 -6.43 17.57
CA ASP A 66 -5.20 -7.04 17.03
C ASP A 66 -5.00 -6.53 15.60
N ALA A 67 -3.89 -5.84 15.35
CA ALA A 67 -3.64 -5.22 14.04
C ALA A 67 -3.55 -6.27 12.92
N ALA A 68 -4.24 -6.02 11.80
CA ALA A 68 -4.13 -6.85 10.60
C ALA A 68 -2.68 -7.04 10.14
N VAL A 69 -2.38 -8.21 9.58
CA VAL A 69 -1.11 -8.48 8.90
C VAL A 69 -1.30 -8.28 7.40
N ILE A 70 -0.65 -7.26 6.83
CA ILE A 70 -0.72 -6.91 5.41
C ILE A 70 0.67 -6.97 4.77
N THR A 71 0.82 -7.72 3.67
CA THR A 71 2.08 -7.72 2.90
C THR A 71 2.09 -6.55 1.90
N PRO A 72 3.07 -5.62 1.96
CA PRO A 72 3.18 -4.54 0.99
C PRO A 72 3.39 -5.06 -0.44
N ALA A 73 2.92 -4.30 -1.44
CA ALA A 73 3.10 -4.64 -2.84
C ALA A 73 4.11 -3.70 -3.52
N VAL A 74 4.96 -4.26 -4.38
CA VAL A 74 5.89 -3.49 -5.23
C VAL A 74 5.75 -3.97 -6.67
N ALA A 75 5.57 -3.04 -7.60
CA ALA A 75 5.64 -3.29 -9.03
C ALA A 75 6.74 -2.42 -9.66
N ASN A 76 7.47 -2.99 -10.62
CA ASN A 76 8.50 -2.29 -11.36
C ASN A 76 8.12 -2.28 -12.83
N LEU A 77 8.18 -1.11 -13.43
CA LEU A 77 7.84 -0.82 -14.81
C LEU A 77 9.02 -0.14 -15.49
N THR A 78 8.98 -0.15 -16.81
CA THR A 78 9.88 0.61 -17.67
C THR A 78 9.00 1.47 -18.56
N GLU A 79 9.38 2.73 -18.72
CA GLU A 79 8.74 3.69 -19.62
C GLU A 79 8.82 3.18 -21.08
N THR A 80 7.78 3.41 -21.90
CA THR A 80 7.66 2.79 -23.25
C THR A 80 7.00 3.69 -24.31
N ASN A 81 6.97 5.01 -24.13
CA ASN A 81 6.26 5.97 -24.97
C ASN A 81 4.75 5.71 -25.08
N ALA A 82 4.19 5.01 -24.10
CA ALA A 82 2.77 4.70 -23.99
C ALA A 82 2.34 4.69 -22.52
N VAL A 83 1.05 4.91 -22.29
CA VAL A 83 0.46 4.74 -20.96
C VAL A 83 0.71 3.32 -20.47
N LEU A 84 1.20 3.21 -19.24
CA LEU A 84 1.50 1.95 -18.59
C LEU A 84 0.38 1.55 -17.65
N THR A 85 0.19 0.23 -17.50
CA THR A 85 -0.72 -0.32 -16.49
C THR A 85 -0.09 -1.52 -15.81
N THR A 86 -0.38 -1.69 -14.53
CA THR A 86 0.02 -2.85 -13.73
C THR A 86 -1.01 -3.14 -12.65
N GLY A 87 -0.89 -4.28 -11.99
CA GLY A 87 -1.81 -4.66 -10.94
C GLY A 87 -1.37 -5.91 -10.20
N GLY A 88 -2.15 -6.27 -9.19
CA GLY A 88 -1.89 -7.43 -8.35
C GLY A 88 -2.98 -7.64 -7.31
N THR A 89 -2.65 -8.39 -6.27
CA THR A 89 -3.55 -8.59 -5.11
C THR A 89 -2.73 -8.52 -3.85
N LEU A 90 -3.13 -7.66 -2.91
CA LEU A 90 -2.55 -7.60 -1.57
C LEU A 90 -3.07 -8.75 -0.72
N ALA A 91 -2.18 -9.37 0.05
CA ALA A 91 -2.54 -10.39 1.03
C ALA A 91 -2.79 -9.73 2.40
N ILE A 92 -3.87 -10.16 3.07
CA ILE A 92 -4.28 -9.70 4.39
C ILE A 92 -4.77 -10.87 5.25
N SER A 93 -4.46 -10.84 6.54
CA SER A 93 -5.04 -11.71 7.55
C SER A 93 -5.26 -10.93 8.84
N ASP A 94 -6.33 -11.28 9.56
CA ASP A 94 -6.70 -10.64 10.81
C ASP A 94 -7.48 -11.66 11.66
N VAL A 95 -7.31 -11.61 12.97
CA VAL A 95 -7.85 -12.60 13.92
C VAL A 95 -9.15 -12.14 14.56
N ASP A 96 -9.39 -10.83 14.67
CA ASP A 96 -10.57 -10.25 15.33
C ASP A 96 -11.45 -9.43 14.38
N SER A 97 -10.94 -9.11 13.19
CA SER A 97 -11.60 -8.24 12.23
C SER A 97 -11.67 -8.87 10.84
N PRO A 98 -12.58 -8.42 9.95
CA PRO A 98 -12.61 -8.91 8.57
C PRO A 98 -11.30 -8.62 7.85
N ALA A 99 -10.70 -9.64 7.24
CA ALA A 99 -9.51 -9.53 6.41
C ALA A 99 -9.84 -8.89 5.03
N THR A 100 -10.26 -7.62 5.04
CA THR A 100 -10.64 -6.86 3.85
C THR A 100 -10.06 -5.45 3.89
N PHE A 101 -9.96 -4.82 2.72
CA PHE A 101 -9.51 -3.45 2.56
C PHE A 101 -10.67 -2.46 2.41
N VAL A 102 -10.43 -1.21 2.79
CA VAL A 102 -11.24 -0.07 2.36
C VAL A 102 -11.00 0.12 0.86
N ALA A 103 -12.05 -0.02 0.06
CA ALA A 103 -11.96 0.14 -1.39
C ALA A 103 -11.61 1.59 -1.75
N GLN A 104 -10.72 1.75 -2.72
CA GLN A 104 -10.26 3.03 -3.24
C GLN A 104 -10.36 3.00 -4.75
N THR A 105 -10.84 4.07 -5.38
CA THR A 105 -11.04 4.10 -6.84
C THR A 105 -10.46 5.38 -7.41
N ASN A 106 -9.63 5.22 -8.44
CA ASN A 106 -9.02 6.32 -9.19
C ASN A 106 -8.26 7.33 -8.29
N VAL A 107 -7.52 6.85 -7.29
CA VAL A 107 -6.75 7.70 -6.37
C VAL A 107 -5.41 8.04 -7.01
N ALA A 108 -5.11 9.32 -7.18
CA ALA A 108 -3.81 9.76 -7.67
C ALA A 108 -2.71 9.25 -6.73
N GLY A 109 -1.62 8.73 -7.30
CA GLY A 109 -0.46 8.33 -6.53
C GLY A 109 0.25 9.52 -5.88
N SER A 110 1.09 9.25 -4.89
CA SER A 110 1.82 10.26 -4.11
C SER A 110 2.57 11.31 -4.93
N ASN A 111 3.04 10.99 -6.13
CA ASN A 111 3.74 11.91 -7.03
C ASN A 111 2.94 12.28 -8.29
N GLY A 112 1.69 11.79 -8.41
CA GLY A 112 0.81 12.14 -9.53
C GLY A 112 1.28 11.62 -10.88
N TYR A 113 2.01 10.50 -10.92
CA TYR A 113 2.38 9.85 -12.18
C TYR A 113 1.24 8.96 -12.70
N GLY A 114 0.32 8.55 -11.83
CA GLY A 114 -0.85 7.80 -12.25
C GLY A 114 -1.88 7.66 -11.15
N HIS A 115 -2.84 6.78 -11.42
CA HIS A 115 -3.95 6.50 -10.53
C HIS A 115 -3.99 5.03 -10.13
N PHE A 116 -4.24 4.81 -8.84
CA PHE A 116 -4.48 3.52 -8.24
C PHE A 116 -5.98 3.24 -8.08
N THR A 117 -6.36 1.97 -8.19
CA THR A 117 -7.66 1.45 -7.74
C THR A 117 -7.41 0.20 -6.92
N VAL A 118 -8.09 0.05 -5.79
CA VAL A 118 -7.97 -1.08 -4.86
C VAL A 118 -9.37 -1.54 -4.47
N GLY A 119 -9.69 -2.81 -4.71
CA GLY A 119 -10.92 -3.46 -4.26
C GLY A 119 -10.83 -3.92 -2.81
N SER A 120 -11.98 -4.19 -2.19
CA SER A 120 -12.03 -4.69 -0.80
C SER A 120 -11.38 -6.06 -0.60
N ASN A 121 -11.22 -6.84 -1.67
CA ASN A 121 -10.50 -8.11 -1.70
C ASN A 121 -8.98 -7.95 -1.90
N GLY A 122 -8.46 -6.72 -1.92
CA GLY A 122 -7.05 -6.43 -2.14
C GLY A 122 -6.60 -6.45 -3.59
N ALA A 123 -7.47 -6.75 -4.56
CA ALA A 123 -7.14 -6.64 -5.97
C ALA A 123 -6.90 -5.17 -6.31
N TRP A 124 -5.77 -4.86 -6.95
CA TRP A 124 -5.40 -3.48 -7.24
C TRP A 124 -4.86 -3.31 -8.65
N THR A 125 -5.03 -2.11 -9.19
CA THR A 125 -4.48 -1.67 -10.48
C THR A 125 -3.84 -0.31 -10.33
N TYR A 126 -2.86 -0.04 -11.18
CA TYR A 126 -2.24 1.26 -11.37
C TYR A 126 -2.17 1.57 -12.87
N THR A 127 -2.49 2.81 -13.26
CA THR A 127 -2.39 3.28 -14.64
C THR A 127 -1.77 4.67 -14.65
N THR A 128 -0.74 4.90 -15.46
CA THR A 128 -0.13 6.22 -15.59
C THR A 128 -1.05 7.19 -16.32
N ASP A 129 -0.95 8.49 -16.03
CA ASP A 129 -1.77 9.52 -16.68
C ASP A 129 -1.34 9.77 -18.13
N THR A 130 -0.05 9.69 -18.37
CA THR A 130 0.56 9.81 -19.69
C THR A 130 1.59 8.70 -19.88
N ALA A 131 2.30 8.73 -20.99
CA ALA A 131 3.44 7.87 -21.22
C ALA A 131 4.67 8.23 -20.36
N HIS A 132 4.72 9.46 -19.80
CA HIS A 132 5.87 10.01 -19.10
C HIS A 132 7.18 9.99 -19.90
N ASN A 133 7.10 10.35 -21.18
CA ASN A 133 8.24 10.58 -22.07
C ASN A 133 9.30 11.54 -21.49
N GLU A 134 8.92 12.41 -20.55
CA GLU A 134 9.86 13.29 -19.84
C GLU A 134 10.74 12.57 -18.80
N PHE A 135 10.56 11.27 -18.56
CA PHE A 135 11.34 10.51 -17.58
C PHE A 135 12.72 10.16 -18.12
N VAL A 136 13.75 10.64 -17.43
CA VAL A 136 15.15 10.49 -17.85
C VAL A 136 15.61 9.04 -17.80
N ALA A 137 16.24 8.58 -18.88
CA ALA A 137 16.83 7.26 -19.03
C ALA A 137 17.66 6.82 -17.80
N GLY A 138 17.33 5.67 -17.24
CA GLY A 138 18.03 5.07 -16.10
C GLY A 138 17.69 5.69 -14.73
N SER A 139 16.89 6.76 -14.68
CA SER A 139 16.31 7.27 -13.43
C SER A 139 15.06 6.47 -13.06
N THR A 140 14.84 6.27 -11.76
CA THR A 140 13.63 5.61 -11.25
C THR A 140 12.70 6.65 -10.63
N TYR A 141 11.47 6.69 -11.13
CA TYR A 141 10.38 7.52 -10.64
C TYR A 141 9.41 6.62 -9.87
N THR A 142 9.02 7.04 -8.67
CA THR A 142 8.22 6.20 -7.77
C THR A 142 6.87 6.84 -7.50
N ASP A 143 5.82 6.04 -7.52
CA ASP A 143 4.48 6.41 -7.09
C ASP A 143 3.99 5.44 -6.01
N THR A 144 3.25 5.95 -5.02
CA THR A 144 2.77 5.12 -3.89
C THR A 144 1.30 5.38 -3.57
N LEU A 145 0.65 4.35 -3.03
CA LEU A 145 -0.68 4.44 -2.43
C LEU A 145 -0.67 3.81 -1.04
N THR A 146 -1.20 4.52 -0.04
CA THR A 146 -1.53 3.94 1.28
C THR A 146 -2.87 3.22 1.22
N VAL A 147 -2.88 1.96 1.61
CA VAL A 147 -4.08 1.14 1.76
C VAL A 147 -4.41 0.96 3.24
N THR A 148 -5.69 0.74 3.54
CA THR A 148 -6.20 0.58 4.90
C THR A 148 -7.12 -0.63 4.97
N SER A 149 -6.95 -1.48 5.97
CA SER A 149 -7.84 -2.61 6.27
C SER A 149 -9.09 -2.18 7.02
N ALA A 150 -10.02 -3.10 7.21
CA ALA A 150 -11.28 -2.85 7.92
C ALA A 150 -11.08 -2.41 9.39
N ASP A 151 -10.01 -2.88 10.04
CA ASP A 151 -9.63 -2.55 11.42
C ASP A 151 -8.83 -1.24 11.52
N GLY A 152 -8.48 -0.62 10.40
CA GLY A 152 -7.68 0.61 10.34
C GLY A 152 -6.17 0.40 10.21
N THR A 153 -5.69 -0.84 10.18
CA THR A 153 -4.27 -1.12 9.91
C THR A 153 -3.88 -0.67 8.50
N THR A 154 -2.68 -0.13 8.33
CA THR A 154 -2.23 0.47 7.05
C THR A 154 -1.04 -0.26 6.44
N SER A 155 -0.96 -0.22 5.11
CA SER A 155 0.17 -0.71 4.32
C SER A 155 0.30 0.10 3.04
N THR A 156 1.22 -0.28 2.15
CA THR A 156 1.52 0.48 0.92
C THR A 156 1.57 -0.40 -0.33
N ILE A 157 1.17 0.20 -1.44
CA ILE A 157 1.50 -0.24 -2.80
C ILE A 157 2.51 0.76 -3.35
N THR A 158 3.60 0.25 -3.94
CA THR A 158 4.66 1.06 -4.56
C THR A 158 4.82 0.65 -6.01
N VAL A 159 4.82 1.63 -6.92
CA VAL A 159 5.12 1.44 -8.35
C VAL A 159 6.38 2.23 -8.66
N ASN A 160 7.39 1.55 -9.20
CA ASN A 160 8.60 2.16 -9.71
C ASN A 160 8.58 2.13 -11.23
N ILE A 161 8.92 3.24 -11.86
CA ILE A 161 8.99 3.40 -13.32
C ILE A 161 10.40 3.84 -13.66
N VAL A 162 11.12 3.02 -14.40
CA VAL A 162 12.45 3.37 -14.92
C VAL A 162 12.27 4.10 -16.24
N GLY A 163 12.75 5.34 -16.32
CA GLY A 163 12.74 6.14 -17.55
C GLY A 163 13.56 5.50 -18.67
N THR A 164 13.15 5.67 -19.92
CA THR A 164 13.94 5.32 -21.10
C THR A 164 14.36 6.57 -21.86
N ASN A 165 15.12 6.41 -22.94
CA ASN A 165 15.60 7.53 -23.73
C ASN A 165 14.69 7.70 -24.95
N ASP A 166 14.09 8.86 -25.10
CA ASP A 166 13.42 9.29 -26.31
C ASP A 166 14.39 9.79 -27.37
N ALA A 167 14.10 9.48 -28.63
CA ALA A 167 14.96 9.93 -29.73
C ALA A 167 14.77 11.43 -29.98
N ALA A 168 15.88 12.18 -29.98
CA ALA A 168 15.88 13.59 -30.38
C ALA A 168 15.28 13.79 -31.78
N VAL A 169 14.49 14.86 -31.92
CA VAL A 169 13.89 15.29 -33.18
C VAL A 169 14.75 16.42 -33.76
N ILE A 170 15.27 16.22 -34.96
CA ILE A 170 16.04 17.23 -35.71
C ILE A 170 15.17 17.78 -36.85
N ILE A 171 15.05 19.10 -36.93
CA ILE A 171 14.32 19.78 -38.00
C ILE A 171 15.26 19.95 -39.21
N PRO A 172 14.92 19.40 -40.39
CA PRO A 172 15.72 19.58 -41.59
C PRO A 172 15.82 21.06 -42.01
N ALA A 173 17.02 21.49 -42.41
CA ALA A 173 17.23 22.80 -43.01
C ALA A 173 17.47 22.66 -44.51
N VAL A 174 16.85 23.54 -45.30
CA VAL A 174 17.04 23.61 -46.76
C VAL A 174 17.57 24.98 -47.11
N ALA A 175 18.65 25.02 -47.89
CA ALA A 175 19.19 26.24 -48.47
C ALA A 175 19.17 26.12 -50.00
N ASN A 176 18.57 27.11 -50.67
CA ASN A 176 18.53 27.18 -52.12
C ASN A 176 19.53 28.22 -52.60
N LEU A 177 20.38 27.85 -53.56
CA LEU A 177 21.32 28.73 -54.22
C LEU A 177 21.02 28.75 -55.72
N THR A 178 21.15 29.91 -56.34
CA THR A 178 21.04 30.08 -57.80
C THR A 178 22.44 30.16 -58.40
N GLU A 179 22.64 29.48 -59.54
CA GLU A 179 23.92 29.45 -60.26
C GLU A 179 24.40 30.86 -60.67
N THR A 180 25.71 31.11 -60.52
CA THR A 180 26.40 32.31 -61.01
C THR A 180 27.84 31.99 -61.44
N ASN A 181 28.54 32.94 -62.07
CA ASN A 181 29.98 32.84 -62.38
C ASN A 181 30.92 33.07 -61.16
N ALA A 182 30.41 32.97 -59.93
CA ALA A 182 31.15 33.16 -58.69
C ALA A 182 30.97 31.97 -57.73
N VAL A 183 31.88 31.84 -56.74
CA VAL A 183 31.74 30.85 -55.66
C VAL A 183 30.46 31.12 -54.87
N LEU A 184 29.65 30.09 -54.67
CA LEU A 184 28.42 30.17 -53.89
C LEU A 184 28.67 29.66 -52.46
N THR A 185 28.17 30.38 -51.47
CA THR A 185 28.24 30.01 -50.06
C THR A 185 26.87 30.16 -49.42
N THR A 186 26.54 29.29 -48.47
CA THR A 186 25.35 29.42 -47.64
C THR A 186 25.70 29.19 -46.17
N SER A 187 24.86 29.69 -45.27
CA SER A 187 24.92 29.44 -43.84
C SER A 187 23.52 29.17 -43.33
N GLY A 188 23.41 28.37 -42.28
CA GLY A 188 22.13 28.09 -41.63
C GLY A 188 22.34 27.49 -40.25
N THR A 189 21.23 27.27 -39.55
CA THR A 189 21.19 26.62 -38.25
C THR A 189 20.22 25.46 -38.30
N LEU A 190 20.60 24.31 -37.75
CA LEU A 190 19.67 23.22 -37.47
C LEU A 190 19.00 23.47 -36.13
N ALA A 191 17.74 23.03 -36.00
CA ALA A 191 17.03 22.99 -34.73
C ALA A 191 16.87 21.54 -34.28
N ILE A 192 17.01 21.30 -32.98
CA ILE A 192 16.88 20.00 -32.33
C ILE A 192 16.04 20.17 -31.06
N SER A 193 15.19 19.20 -30.78
CA SER A 193 14.43 19.10 -29.54
C SER A 193 14.49 17.67 -29.04
N ASP A 194 14.58 17.50 -27.74
CA ASP A 194 14.56 16.24 -27.04
C ASP A 194 13.80 16.47 -25.73
N VAL A 195 12.97 15.51 -25.33
CA VAL A 195 12.01 15.66 -24.22
C VAL A 195 12.64 15.29 -22.87
N ASP A 196 13.64 14.42 -22.86
CA ASP A 196 14.26 13.90 -21.63
C ASP A 196 15.75 14.25 -21.52
N SER A 197 16.35 14.73 -22.61
CA SER A 197 17.78 14.99 -22.72
C SER A 197 18.09 16.40 -23.25
N PRO A 198 19.28 16.96 -22.94
CA PRO A 198 19.70 18.22 -23.54
C PRO A 198 19.85 18.13 -25.06
N ALA A 199 19.23 19.06 -25.77
CA ALA A 199 19.27 19.13 -27.23
C ALA A 199 20.66 19.58 -27.72
N THR A 200 21.53 18.61 -28.05
CA THR A 200 22.92 18.86 -28.43
C THR A 200 23.27 18.24 -29.78
N PHE A 201 24.12 18.92 -30.54
CA PHE A 201 24.70 18.39 -31.78
C PHE A 201 26.13 17.94 -31.55
N VAL A 202 26.53 16.87 -32.24
CA VAL A 202 27.94 16.53 -32.42
C VAL A 202 28.48 17.37 -33.58
N ALA A 203 29.46 18.23 -33.31
CA ALA A 203 30.05 19.09 -34.33
C ALA A 203 30.76 18.25 -35.42
N GLN A 204 30.41 18.52 -36.67
CA GLN A 204 31.06 17.94 -37.85
C GLN A 204 31.80 19.05 -38.58
N ASN A 205 33.13 18.97 -38.62
CA ASN A 205 33.98 19.96 -39.28
C ASN A 205 34.61 19.37 -40.54
N ASN A 206 34.63 20.13 -41.63
CA ASN A 206 35.27 19.76 -42.90
C ASN A 206 34.79 18.42 -43.48
N VAL A 207 33.51 18.07 -43.25
CA VAL A 207 32.91 16.86 -43.83
C VAL A 207 32.45 17.16 -45.26
N ALA A 208 32.93 16.38 -46.23
CA ALA A 208 32.41 16.42 -47.60
C ALA A 208 31.03 15.75 -47.63
N GLY A 209 30.05 16.42 -48.25
CA GLY A 209 28.69 15.92 -48.43
C GLY A 209 28.55 14.93 -49.58
#